data_AF-F7JR00-F1
#
_entry.id   AF-F7JR00-F1
#
_cell.length_a   1.000
_cell.length_b   1.000
_cell.length_c   1.000
_cell.angle_alpha   90.00
_cell.angle_beta   90.00
_cell.angle_gamma   90.00
#
_symmetry.space_group_name_H-M   'P 1'
#
loop_
_entity.id
_entity.type
_entity.pdbx_description
1 polymer ?
#
loop_
_entity_poly.entity_id
_entity_poly.type
_entity_poly.pdbx_seq_one_letter_code
_entity_poly.pdbx_strand_id
1 'polypeptide(L)' 'MKTPKENEKLIDDFDYLSNAASARECTGLIPFLPTSEAELESYNDVYQYRPPVIPSKNGSTEKKAAPYK' A
#
# COMPACT_ATOMS: atom_id res chain seq x y z
N MET A 1 -16.55 -41.06 15.07
CA MET A 1 -15.32 -40.44 14.52
C MET A 1 -15.49 -40.39 13.01
N LYS A 2 -15.35 -39.22 12.39
CA LYS A 2 -15.47 -39.10 10.93
C LYS A 2 -14.30 -39.83 10.25
N THR A 3 -14.56 -40.40 9.09
CA THR A 3 -13.51 -41.00 8.27
C THR A 3 -12.61 -39.91 7.67
N PRO A 4 -11.34 -40.22 7.32
CA PRO A 4 -10.42 -39.24 6.74
C PRO A 4 -10.98 -38.53 5.51
N LYS A 5 -11.67 -39.27 4.64
CA LYS A 5 -12.28 -38.74 3.41
C LYS A 5 -13.45 -37.78 3.67
N GLU A 6 -14.23 -38.02 4.73
CA GLU A 6 -15.30 -37.11 5.15
C GLU A 6 -14.73 -35.82 5.77
N ASN A 7 -13.55 -35.89 6.39
CA ASN A 7 -12.86 -34.72 6.91
C ASN A 7 -12.26 -33.88 5.77
N GLU A 8 -11.65 -34.51 4.76
CA GLU A 8 -11.13 -33.81 3.57
C GLU A 8 -12.24 -33.06 2.82
N LYS A 9 -13.36 -33.73 2.53
CA LYS A 9 -14.51 -33.08 1.88
C LYS A 9 -15.03 -31.89 2.68
N LEU A 10 -15.07 -32.02 4.02
CA LEU A 10 -15.51 -30.92 4.87
C LEU A 10 -14.54 -29.74 4.78
N ILE A 11 -13.23 -29.98 4.73
CA ILE A 11 -12.23 -28.91 4.58
C ILE A 11 -12.39 -28.21 3.23
N ASP A 12 -12.51 -28.99 2.15
CA ASP A 12 -12.68 -28.46 0.78
C ASP A 12 -13.98 -27.63 0.64
N ASP A 13 -15.08 -28.09 1.25
CA ASP A 13 -16.37 -27.39 1.25
C ASP A 13 -16.31 -26.03 1.98
N PHE A 14 -15.32 -25.82 2.87
CA PHE A 14 -15.12 -24.58 3.64
C PHE A 14 -13.87 -23.77 3.22
N ASP A 15 -13.15 -24.18 2.17
CA ASP A 15 -11.92 -23.51 1.68
C ASP A 15 -12.20 -22.24 0.84
N TYR A 16 -13.47 -21.91 0.58
CA TYR A 16 -13.88 -20.74 -0.20
C TYR A 16 -13.47 -19.39 0.42
N LEU A 17 -13.21 -19.34 1.73
CA LEU A 17 -12.71 -18.13 2.43
C LEU A 17 -11.19 -17.99 2.36
N SER A 18 -10.45 -19.03 1.96
CA SER A 18 -8.99 -18.98 1.85
C SER A 18 -8.54 -18.00 0.76
N ASN A 19 -9.35 -17.82 -0.28
CA ASN A 19 -9.17 -16.78 -1.29
C ASN A 19 -9.83 -15.42 -0.93
N ALA A 20 -10.61 -15.33 0.16
CA ALA A 20 -11.22 -14.07 0.59
C ALA A 20 -10.21 -13.13 1.26
N ALA A 21 -9.03 -13.64 1.63
CA ALA A 21 -7.92 -12.88 2.19
C ALA A 21 -7.00 -12.28 1.11
N SER A 22 -7.52 -11.82 -0.04
CA SER A 22 -6.72 -11.05 -1.02
C SER A 22 -7.60 -10.39 -2.07
N ALA A 23 -8.32 -9.32 -1.70
CA ALA A 23 -8.96 -8.45 -2.71
C ALA A 23 -9.10 -6.98 -2.28
N ARG A 24 -8.74 -6.64 -1.03
CA ARG A 24 -9.01 -5.32 -0.46
C ARG A 24 -7.86 -4.76 0.36
N GLU A 25 -6.62 -5.08 -0.03
CA GLU A 25 -5.49 -4.23 0.34
C GLU A 25 -5.60 -2.92 -0.45
N CYS A 26 -6.57 -2.09 -0.08
CA CYS A 26 -6.81 -0.76 -0.60
C CYS A 26 -6.19 0.27 0.35
N THR A 27 -4.97 0.03 0.82
CA THR A 27 -4.26 0.99 1.69
C THR A 27 -4.03 2.34 1.03
N GLY A 28 -4.30 2.50 -0.27
CA GLY A 28 -4.00 3.73 -1.00
C GLY A 28 -2.50 4.04 -1.00
N LEU A 29 -1.68 3.09 -0.52
CA LEU A 29 -0.24 3.13 -0.65
C LEU A 29 0.05 2.86 -2.12
N ILE A 30 0.77 3.79 -2.74
CA ILE A 30 1.29 3.61 -4.09
C ILE A 30 1.99 2.24 -4.06
N PRO A 31 1.57 1.27 -4.91
CA PRO A 31 1.98 -0.13 -4.80
C PRO A 31 3.49 -0.34 -4.96
N PHE A 32 4.21 0.71 -5.38
CA PHE A 32 5.64 0.76 -5.55
C PHE A 32 6.14 2.22 -5.43
N LEU A 33 7.41 2.41 -5.05
CA LEU A 33 8.03 3.73 -5.00
C LEU A 33 8.16 4.28 -6.42
N PRO A 34 7.82 5.53 -6.77
CA PRO A 34 7.98 6.02 -8.15
C PRO A 34 9.37 5.71 -8.76
N THR A 35 9.39 5.14 -9.97
CA THR A 35 10.66 4.79 -10.67
C THR A 35 11.35 6.01 -11.25
N SER A 36 10.59 7.08 -11.49
CA SER A 36 11.06 8.28 -12.17
C SER A 36 10.45 9.55 -11.59
N GLU A 37 11.09 10.69 -11.83
CA GLU A 37 10.58 12.00 -11.45
C GLU A 37 9.26 12.33 -12.15
N ALA A 38 9.08 11.87 -13.40
CA ALA A 38 7.86 12.09 -14.17
C ALA A 38 6.66 11.35 -13.54
N GLU A 39 6.86 10.13 -13.04
CA GLU A 39 5.81 9.41 -12.30
C GLU A 39 5.47 10.11 -10.98
N LEU A 40 6.48 10.64 -10.27
CA LEU A 40 6.29 11.38 -9.03
C LEU A 40 5.42 12.63 -9.24
N GLU A 41 5.67 13.38 -10.30
CA GLU A 41 4.89 14.56 -10.68
C GLU A 41 3.45 14.19 -11.06
N SER A 42 3.28 13.14 -11.86
CA SER A 42 1.95 12.65 -12.26
C SER A 42 1.08 12.26 -11.06
N TYR A 43 1.67 11.76 -9.97
CA TYR A 43 0.92 11.48 -8.74
C TYR A 43 0.51 12.75 -8.00
N ASN A 44 1.33 13.81 -8.06
CA ASN A 44 1.02 15.11 -7.47
C ASN A 44 -0.15 15.79 -8.21
N ASP A 45 -0.19 15.68 -9.54
CA ASP A 45 -1.23 16.27 -10.39
C ASP A 45 -2.65 15.78 -10.07
N VAL A 46 -2.79 14.51 -9.68
CA VAL A 46 -4.08 13.92 -9.32
C VAL A 46 -4.50 14.30 -7.90
N TYR A 47 -3.55 14.28 -6.96
CA TYR A 47 -3.79 14.65 -5.57
C TYR A 47 -2.51 15.07 -4.85
N GLN A 48 -2.59 16.15 -4.10
CA GLN A 48 -1.47 16.67 -3.30
C GLN A 48 -1.19 15.76 -2.09
N TYR A 49 -0.41 14.70 -2.29
CA TYR A 49 -0.08 13.74 -1.23
C TYR A 49 1.05 14.22 -0.31
N ARG A 50 1.85 15.20 -0.76
CA ARG A 50 2.97 15.74 0.02
C ARG A 50 2.45 16.84 0.97
N PRO A 51 2.95 16.89 2.22
CA PRO A 51 2.61 17.99 3.12
C PRO A 51 3.00 19.33 2.50
N PRO A 52 2.23 20.41 2.73
CA PRO A 52 2.54 21.72 2.20
C PRO A 52 3.90 22.19 2.70
N VAL A 53 4.69 22.76 1.80
CA VAL A 53 6.00 23.33 2.14
C VAL A 53 5.76 24.59 2.96
N ILE A 54 5.99 24.51 4.27
CA ILE A 54 5.90 25.67 5.15
C ILE A 54 7.22 26.45 5.03
N PRO A 55 7.22 27.69 4.50
CA PRO A 55 8.43 28.49 4.45
C PRO A 55 8.90 28.77 5.88
N SER A 56 10.12 28.34 6.21
CA SER A 56 10.76 28.72 7.47
C SER A 56 10.93 30.24 7.48
N LYS A 57 10.44 30.91 8.53
CA LYS A 57 10.51 32.37 8.65
C LYS A 57 11.94 32.91 8.81
N ASN A 58 12.94 32.04 8.88
CA ASN A 58 14.35 32.43 8.90
C ASN A 58 15.10 31.67 7.80
N GLY A 59 15.85 32.44 7.01
CA GLY A 59 16.49 32.04 5.76
C GLY A 59 17.40 30.82 5.86
N SER A 60 17.61 30.23 4.68
CA SER A 60 18.54 29.13 4.39
C SER A 60 18.44 27.91 5.31
N THR A 61 17.60 26.95 4.93
CA THR A 61 18.02 25.53 5.01
C THR A 61 17.37 24.77 3.86
N GLU A 62 18.19 24.38 2.90
CA GLU A 62 17.90 23.35 1.91
C GLU A 62 17.63 22.06 2.70
N LYS A 63 16.36 21.80 3.03
CA LYS A 63 15.99 20.61 3.79
C LYS A 63 16.05 19.42 2.83
N LYS A 64 17.19 18.71 2.85
CA LYS A 64 17.31 17.36 2.31
C LYS A 64 16.09 16.57 2.77
N ALA A 65 15.31 16.07 1.81
CA ALA A 65 14.22 15.14 2.09
C ALA A 65 14.79 14.02 2.97
N ALA A 66 14.22 13.84 4.16
CA ALA A 66 14.66 12.80 5.08
C ALA A 66 14.63 11.46 4.34
N PRO A 67 15.67 10.61 4.46
CA PRO A 67 15.62 9.29 3.85
C PRO A 67 14.44 8.55 4.47
N TYR A 68 13.53 8.13 3.60
CA TYR A 68 12.46 7.21 3.96
C TYR A 68 13.14 5.98 4.60
N LYS A 69 12.76 5.67 5.85
CA LYS A 69 13.43 4.68 6.70
C LYS A 69 13.44 3.29 6.10
#